data_AF-A0A536GBV3-F1
#
_entry.id   AF-A0A536GBV3-F1
#
_cell.length_a   1.000
_cell.length_b   1.000
_cell.length_c   1.000
_cell.angle_alpha   90.00
_cell.angle_beta   90.00
_cell.angle_gamma   90.00
#
_symmetry.space_group_name_H-M   'P 1'
#
loop_
_entity.id
_entity.type
_entity.pdbx_description
1 polymer ?
#
loop_
_entity_poly.entity_id
_entity_poly.type
_entity_poly.pdbx_seq_one_letter_code
_entity_poly.pdbx_strand_id
1 'polypeptide(L)'
;MRRLPIAFVMATTLLLGLTAAPSMAAPKNQPVGDRVDLREGDQDFPASTPFHIDHGFAFTIGDNTIGLSDFVLDMDGTDLTADFIRWSHLGDGLTVSELWYYNFPSGLTGIHVFTRHYFNACNNDTVPCDGNRINTPVETFTASAIVTFSP
;
A
#
# COMPACT_ATOMS: atom_id res chain seq x y z
N MET A 1 -69.12 -27.22 -9.55
CA MET A 1 -67.83 -27.89 -9.25
C MET A 1 -66.70 -27.18 -9.98
N ARG A 2 -65.89 -26.39 -9.26
CA ARG A 2 -64.42 -26.36 -9.35
C ARG A 2 -63.91 -25.49 -8.19
N ARG A 3 -63.02 -26.07 -7.38
CA ARG A 3 -62.42 -25.51 -6.16
C ARG A 3 -60.97 -25.07 -6.46
N LEU A 4 -60.57 -23.93 -5.89
CA LEU A 4 -59.23 -23.46 -5.39
C LEU A 4 -57.97 -23.56 -6.28
N PRO A 5 -56.83 -22.85 -5.96
CA PRO A 5 -56.45 -22.06 -4.75
C PRO A 5 -56.02 -20.59 -5.08
N ILE A 6 -56.03 -19.57 -4.20
CA ILE A 6 -55.30 -19.23 -2.94
C ILE A 6 -53.76 -19.13 -3.05
N ALA A 7 -53.27 -17.91 -2.71
CA ALA A 7 -51.92 -17.48 -2.28
C ALA A 7 -50.86 -17.31 -3.41
N PHE A 8 -50.01 -16.28 -3.42
CA PHE A 8 -49.22 -15.74 -2.31
C PHE A 8 -48.93 -14.23 -2.47
N VAL A 9 -48.96 -13.54 -1.33
CA VAL A 9 -48.59 -12.14 -1.09
C VAL A 9 -47.06 -12.01 -0.97
N MET A 10 -46.53 -10.81 -1.20
CA MET A 10 -45.15 -10.33 -0.95
C MET A 10 -44.09 -10.63 -2.01
N ALA A 11 -43.91 -9.65 -2.91
CA ALA A 11 -42.57 -9.33 -3.41
C ALA A 11 -42.13 -8.04 -2.72
N THR A 12 -41.62 -8.18 -1.50
CA THR A 12 -40.91 -7.13 -0.78
C THR A 12 -39.60 -6.91 -1.51
N THR A 13 -39.55 -5.95 -2.44
CA THR A 13 -38.29 -5.46 -3.00
C THR A 13 -37.47 -4.86 -1.88
N LEU A 14 -36.51 -5.65 -1.40
CA LEU A 14 -35.49 -5.26 -0.45
C LEU A 14 -34.57 -4.25 -1.15
N LEU A 15 -34.87 -2.96 -1.03
CA LEU A 15 -33.87 -1.91 -1.26
C LEU A 15 -32.83 -2.06 -0.15
N LEU A 16 -31.81 -2.89 -0.37
CA LEU A 16 -30.57 -2.75 0.38
C LEU A 16 -30.04 -1.36 0.07
N GLY A 17 -30.12 -0.47 1.06
CA GLY A 17 -29.53 0.84 0.99
C GLY A 17 -28.04 0.69 0.70
N LEU A 18 -27.64 1.16 -0.49
CA LEU A 18 -26.32 1.74 -0.65
C LEU A 18 -26.30 2.98 0.24
N THR A 19 -26.04 2.80 1.53
CA THR A 19 -25.45 3.87 2.33
C THR A 19 -24.03 3.99 1.80
N ALA A 20 -23.86 4.83 0.77
CA ALA A 20 -22.55 5.34 0.42
C ALA A 20 -22.01 5.99 1.71
N ALA A 21 -21.19 5.25 2.45
CA ALA A 21 -20.45 5.84 3.55
C ALA A 21 -19.70 7.03 2.94
N PRO A 22 -19.74 8.22 3.56
CA PRO A 22 -18.95 9.33 3.06
C PRO A 22 -17.52 8.83 2.93
N SER A 23 -16.96 8.91 1.73
CA SER A 23 -15.53 8.72 1.51
C SER A 23 -14.85 9.77 2.38
N MET A 24 -14.42 9.36 3.57
CA MET A 24 -13.64 10.19 4.44
C MET A 24 -12.31 10.34 3.75
N ALA A 25 -12.14 11.43 3.01
CA ALA A 25 -10.83 11.82 2.50
C ALA A 25 -9.88 11.81 3.70
N ALA A 26 -8.83 10.99 3.61
CA ALA A 26 -7.81 10.89 4.63
C ALA A 26 -7.32 12.30 5.02
N PRO A 27 -7.11 12.61 6.32
CA PRO A 27 -6.42 13.83 6.69
C PRO A 27 -5.09 13.91 5.93
N LYS A 28 -4.77 15.08 5.37
CA LYS A 28 -3.52 15.25 4.61
C LYS A 28 -2.33 14.86 5.49
N ASN A 29 -1.42 14.06 4.93
CA ASN A 29 -0.17 13.60 5.56
C ASN A 29 -0.33 12.71 6.80
N GLN A 30 -1.45 11.99 6.94
CA GLN A 30 -1.65 11.02 8.00
C GLN A 30 -2.00 9.64 7.42
N PRO A 31 -1.49 8.55 8.03
CA PRO A 31 -1.90 7.20 7.65
C PRO A 31 -3.38 6.98 8.00
N VAL A 32 -4.06 6.16 7.21
CA VAL A 32 -5.43 5.71 7.51
C VAL A 32 -5.45 4.26 7.98
N GLY A 33 -6.29 3.98 8.97
CA GLY A 33 -6.51 2.62 9.47
C GLY A 33 -5.24 1.91 9.95
N ASP A 34 -5.32 0.59 10.02
CA ASP A 34 -4.21 -0.26 10.45
C ASP A 34 -3.15 -0.39 9.33
N ARG A 35 -1.93 -0.73 9.73
CA ARG A 35 -0.83 -0.94 8.79
C ARG A 35 -0.90 -2.36 8.23
N VAL A 36 -0.79 -2.48 6.91
CA VAL A 36 -0.42 -3.73 6.23
C VAL A 36 1.09 -3.73 6.04
N ASP A 37 1.81 -4.58 6.77
CA ASP A 37 3.28 -4.66 6.69
C ASP A 37 3.70 -5.75 5.70
N LEU A 38 4.11 -5.33 4.50
CA LEU A 38 4.52 -6.25 3.42
C LEU A 38 5.82 -7.02 3.74
N ARG A 39 6.55 -6.70 4.82
CA ARG A 39 7.68 -7.52 5.29
C ARG A 39 7.24 -8.83 5.92
N GLU A 40 6.00 -8.90 6.40
CA GLU A 40 5.45 -10.13 6.97
C GLU A 40 5.13 -11.19 5.90
N GLY A 41 5.23 -10.82 4.62
CA GLY A 41 4.95 -11.70 3.49
C GLY A 41 3.45 -11.75 3.20
N ASP A 42 3.01 -12.89 2.69
CA ASP A 42 1.62 -13.14 2.35
C ASP A 42 0.74 -13.10 3.61
N GLN A 43 -0.38 -12.37 3.56
CA GLN A 43 -1.22 -12.12 4.72
C GLN A 43 -2.70 -11.93 4.38
N ASP A 44 -3.57 -12.16 5.36
CA ASP A 44 -4.99 -11.85 5.29
C ASP A 44 -5.25 -10.49 5.94
N PHE A 45 -6.18 -9.72 5.37
CA PHE A 45 -6.62 -8.44 5.93
C PHE A 45 -8.13 -8.27 5.80
N PRO A 46 -8.82 -7.57 6.73
CA PRO A 46 -10.26 -7.34 6.61
C PRO A 46 -10.64 -6.58 5.33
N ALA A 47 -11.57 -7.14 4.56
CA ALA A 47 -12.10 -6.51 3.36
C ALA A 47 -12.83 -5.19 3.66
N SER A 48 -12.77 -4.25 2.71
CA SER A 48 -13.45 -2.93 2.80
C SER A 48 -13.14 -2.14 4.07
N THR A 49 -12.00 -2.42 4.71
CA THR A 49 -11.54 -1.75 5.92
C THR A 49 -10.42 -0.78 5.57
N PRO A 50 -10.45 0.48 6.02
CA PRO A 50 -9.37 1.43 5.77
C PRO A 50 -8.03 0.89 6.27
N PHE A 51 -6.98 1.04 5.47
CA PHE A 51 -5.62 0.66 5.85
C PHE A 51 -4.59 1.54 5.13
N HIS A 52 -3.33 1.41 5.56
CA HIS A 52 -2.21 2.00 4.87
C HIS A 52 -1.07 1.00 4.72
N ILE A 53 -0.23 1.24 3.72
CA ILE A 53 1.07 0.63 3.57
C ILE A 53 2.10 1.75 3.73
N ASP A 54 3.07 1.56 4.63
CA ASP A 54 4.25 2.41 4.71
C ASP A 54 5.52 1.58 4.48
N HIS A 55 6.38 2.07 3.59
CA HIS A 55 7.64 1.41 3.32
C HIS A 55 8.69 2.33 2.71
N GLY A 56 9.95 1.87 2.72
CA GLY A 56 11.07 2.64 2.24
C GLY A 56 12.36 2.17 2.90
N PHE A 57 13.19 3.14 3.30
CA PHE A 57 14.56 2.91 3.74
C PHE A 57 14.76 3.30 5.20
N ALA A 58 15.69 2.62 5.85
CA ALA A 58 16.27 3.03 7.12
C ALA A 58 17.78 3.19 6.92
N PHE A 59 18.29 4.37 7.24
CA PHE A 59 19.67 4.77 7.01
C PHE A 59 20.37 4.97 8.35
N THR A 60 21.58 4.43 8.47
CA THR A 60 22.44 4.67 9.64
C THR A 60 23.37 5.86 9.39
N ILE A 61 23.94 6.42 10.46
CA ILE A 61 24.98 7.46 10.33
C ILE A 61 26.14 6.94 9.46
N GLY A 62 26.43 7.66 8.39
CA GLY A 62 27.48 7.34 7.43
C GLY A 62 26.97 6.71 6.14
N ASP A 63 25.68 6.39 6.05
CA ASP A 63 25.07 5.98 4.79
C ASP A 63 25.09 7.14 3.78
N ASN A 64 25.71 6.89 2.63
CA ASN A 64 25.87 7.89 1.56
C ASN A 64 24.71 7.87 0.55
N THR A 65 23.71 7.01 0.75
CA THR A 65 22.52 6.90 -0.11
C THR A 65 21.33 7.73 0.37
N ILE A 66 21.46 8.40 1.53
CA ILE A 66 20.41 9.29 2.08
C ILE A 66 20.05 10.36 1.04
N GLY A 67 18.75 10.42 0.68
CA GLY A 67 18.24 11.34 -0.34
C GLY A 67 18.60 10.98 -1.79
N LEU A 68 19.21 9.82 -1.99
CA LEU A 68 19.57 9.25 -3.29
C LEU A 68 18.91 7.88 -3.54
N SER A 69 18.19 7.36 -2.54
CA SER A 69 17.35 6.17 -2.67
C SER A 69 15.91 6.58 -3.02
N ASP A 70 15.21 5.71 -3.71
CA ASP A 70 13.79 5.90 -4.04
C ASP A 70 13.03 4.58 -3.90
N PHE A 71 11.73 4.68 -3.63
CA PHE A 71 10.86 3.55 -3.36
C PHE A 71 9.56 3.68 -4.16
N VAL A 72 9.23 2.62 -4.89
CA VAL A 72 7.96 2.50 -5.62
C VAL A 72 7.18 1.30 -5.09
N LEU A 73 5.90 1.52 -4.81
CA LEU A 73 4.95 0.44 -4.54
C LEU A 73 4.12 0.18 -5.79
N ASP A 74 4.11 -1.05 -6.24
CA ASP A 74 3.25 -1.56 -7.30
C ASP A 74 2.10 -2.35 -6.68
N MET A 75 0.90 -2.22 -7.26
CA MET A 75 -0.24 -3.08 -6.96
C MET A 75 -0.79 -3.66 -8.27
N ASP A 76 -0.76 -5.00 -8.37
CA ASP A 76 -1.22 -5.76 -9.53
C ASP A 76 -0.60 -5.30 -10.86
N GLY A 77 0.68 -4.91 -10.86
CA GLY A 77 1.40 -4.44 -12.05
C GLY A 77 1.14 -2.98 -12.42
N THR A 78 0.54 -2.19 -11.51
CA THR A 78 0.46 -0.73 -11.62
C THR A 78 1.20 -0.04 -10.47
N ASP A 79 2.19 0.78 -10.82
CA ASP A 79 2.87 1.70 -9.89
C ASP A 79 1.86 2.66 -9.22
N LEU A 80 1.93 2.73 -7.90
CA LEU A 80 1.16 3.64 -7.06
C LEU A 80 1.95 4.92 -6.80
N THR A 81 1.23 6.03 -6.69
CA THR A 81 1.79 7.28 -6.18
C THR A 81 1.60 7.36 -4.68
N ALA A 82 2.67 7.60 -3.93
CA ALA A 82 2.57 7.79 -2.48
C ALA A 82 1.74 9.03 -2.15
N ASP A 83 0.89 8.92 -1.13
CA ASP A 83 0.12 10.04 -0.61
C ASP A 83 1.02 11.09 0.07
N PHE A 84 2.05 10.61 0.77
CA PHE A 84 3.08 11.45 1.37
C PHE A 84 4.34 10.64 1.71
N ILE A 85 5.45 11.37 1.89
CA ILE A 85 6.73 10.83 2.36
C ILE A 85 7.00 11.39 3.75
N ARG A 86 7.51 10.57 4.66
CA ARG A 86 7.86 10.97 6.03
C ARG A 86 9.27 10.54 6.38
N TRP A 87 10.02 11.51 6.90
CA TRP A 87 11.29 11.29 7.56
C TRP A 87 11.08 11.15 9.07
N SER A 88 11.72 10.17 9.70
CA SER A 88 11.57 9.93 11.15
C SER A 88 12.82 9.34 11.77
N HIS A 89 13.14 9.71 13.01
CA HIS A 89 14.20 9.07 13.78
C HIS A 89 13.66 7.78 14.41
N LEU A 90 14.42 6.69 14.36
CA LEU A 90 14.00 5.40 14.93
C LEU A 90 14.26 5.26 16.44
N GLY A 91 14.50 6.38 17.13
CA GLY A 91 14.62 6.43 18.60
C GLY A 91 15.99 6.02 19.16
N ASP A 92 16.89 5.46 18.35
CA ASP A 92 18.27 5.15 18.71
C ASP A 92 19.23 6.37 18.58
N GLY A 93 18.74 7.46 18.00
CA GLY A 93 19.50 8.69 17.75
C GLY A 93 20.49 8.60 16.59
N LEU A 94 20.63 7.45 15.94
CA LEU A 94 21.63 7.18 14.89
C LEU A 94 21.02 6.68 13.58
N THR A 95 19.73 6.32 13.59
CA THR A 95 19.02 5.83 12.43
C THR A 95 17.87 6.76 12.07
N VAL A 96 17.80 7.10 10.80
CA VAL A 96 16.70 7.87 10.20
C VAL A 96 16.00 7.00 9.16
N SER A 97 14.68 7.01 9.13
CA SER A 97 13.88 6.35 8.11
C SER A 97 13.31 7.37 7.15
N GLU A 98 13.27 7.03 5.87
CA GLU A 98 12.47 7.70 4.84
C GLU A 98 11.41 6.71 4.35
N LEU A 99 10.14 7.03 4.60
CA LEU A 99 9.01 6.13 4.34
C LEU A 99 7.96 6.81 3.46
N TRP A 100 7.55 6.11 2.41
CA TRP A 100 6.46 6.43 1.52
C TRP A 100 5.19 5.79 2.06
N TYR A 101 4.13 6.58 2.19
CA TYR A 101 2.84 6.15 2.71
C TYR A 101 1.80 6.09 1.59
N TYR A 102 1.04 5.01 1.57
CA TYR A 102 -0.02 4.73 0.61
C TYR A 102 -1.29 4.41 1.38
N ASN A 103 -2.30 5.25 1.24
CA ASN A 103 -3.56 5.19 1.97
C ASN A 103 -4.66 4.56 1.11
N PHE A 104 -5.37 3.61 1.69
CA PHE A 104 -6.54 2.96 1.09
C PHE A 104 -7.77 3.26 1.96
N PRO A 105 -8.34 4.48 1.88
CA PRO A 105 -9.37 4.93 2.83
C PRO A 105 -10.69 4.17 2.72
N SER A 106 -10.94 3.51 1.59
CA SER A 106 -12.11 2.63 1.40
C SER A 106 -11.77 1.15 1.60
N GLY A 107 -10.51 0.83 1.92
CA GLY A 107 -9.99 -0.52 1.90
C GLY A 107 -9.96 -1.12 0.49
N LEU A 108 -9.66 -2.42 0.43
CA LEU A 108 -9.70 -3.24 -0.77
C LEU A 108 -10.52 -4.50 -0.53
N THR A 109 -10.76 -5.26 -1.60
CA THR A 109 -11.48 -6.54 -1.57
C THR A 109 -10.84 -7.51 -2.55
N GLY A 110 -10.80 -8.80 -2.23
CA GLY A 110 -10.20 -9.80 -3.13
C GLY A 110 -8.71 -9.99 -2.87
N ILE A 111 -7.98 -10.50 -3.85
CA ILE A 111 -6.55 -10.84 -3.71
C ILE A 111 -5.75 -9.85 -4.53
N HIS A 112 -4.76 -9.20 -3.91
CA HIS A 112 -3.88 -8.24 -4.55
C HIS A 112 -2.42 -8.63 -4.34
N VAL A 113 -1.60 -8.47 -5.39
CA VAL A 113 -0.15 -8.61 -5.30
C VAL A 113 0.43 -7.22 -5.13
N PHE A 114 1.17 -7.01 -4.05
CA PHE A 114 1.93 -5.79 -3.83
C PHE A 114 3.41 -6.06 -4.07
N THR A 115 4.04 -5.29 -4.96
CA THR A 115 5.46 -5.40 -5.25
C THR A 115 6.20 -4.15 -4.81
N ARG A 116 7.26 -4.35 -4.04
CA ARG A 116 8.12 -3.29 -3.50
C ARG A 116 9.36 -3.17 -4.38
N HIS A 117 9.60 -2.00 -4.93
CA HIS A 117 10.75 -1.71 -5.79
C HIS A 117 11.67 -0.72 -5.08
N TYR A 118 12.95 -1.09 -4.94
CA TYR A 118 13.95 -0.28 -4.25
C TYR A 118 15.01 0.20 -5.23
N PHE A 119 15.13 1.50 -5.34
CA PHE A 119 16.08 2.15 -6.22
C PHE A 119 17.17 2.84 -5.41
N ASN A 120 18.39 2.79 -5.93
CA ASN A 120 19.50 3.60 -5.45
C ASN A 120 20.12 4.34 -6.63
N ALA A 121 20.59 5.56 -6.39
CA ALA A 121 21.44 6.28 -7.32
C ALA A 121 22.69 5.46 -7.66
N CYS A 122 23.00 5.33 -8.95
CA CYS A 122 24.30 4.83 -9.36
C CYS A 122 25.38 5.87 -9.01
N ASN A 123 26.40 5.48 -8.25
CA ASN A 123 27.67 6.21 -8.04
C ASN A 123 28.60 5.51 -7.01
N ASN A 124 28.49 4.20 -6.81
CA ASN A 124 29.32 3.50 -5.84
C ASN A 124 29.64 2.07 -6.32
N ASP A 125 30.49 1.36 -5.59
CA ASP A 125 30.96 0.02 -5.97
C ASP A 125 29.83 -1.04 -6.02
N THR A 126 28.72 -0.82 -5.31
CA THR A 126 27.57 -1.73 -5.26
C THR A 126 26.50 -1.42 -6.32
N VAL A 127 26.42 -0.17 -6.79
CA VAL A 127 25.51 0.31 -7.83
C VAL A 127 26.34 1.12 -8.84
N PRO A 128 27.08 0.44 -9.73
CA PRO A 128 27.88 1.12 -10.73
C PRO A 128 26.97 1.80 -11.75
N CYS A 129 27.46 2.88 -12.36
CA CYS A 129 26.66 3.60 -13.35
C CYS A 129 26.58 2.91 -14.71
N ASP A 130 27.46 1.97 -15.05
CA ASP A 130 27.38 1.13 -16.27
C ASP A 130 26.93 1.88 -17.55
N GLY A 131 27.53 3.06 -17.80
CA GLY A 131 27.20 3.91 -18.95
C GLY A 131 26.08 4.92 -18.73
N ASN A 132 25.40 4.87 -17.59
CA ASN A 132 24.44 5.88 -17.14
C ASN A 132 25.13 7.10 -16.53
N ARG A 133 24.37 8.19 -16.40
CA ARG A 133 24.82 9.39 -15.70
C ARG A 133 24.86 9.11 -14.20
N ILE A 134 25.84 9.70 -13.51
CA ILE A 134 25.87 9.71 -12.04
C ILE A 134 24.51 10.13 -11.49
N ASN A 135 24.06 9.43 -10.45
CA ASN A 135 22.75 9.55 -9.81
C ASN A 135 21.55 9.10 -10.65
N THR A 136 21.75 8.33 -11.72
CA THR A 136 20.63 7.64 -12.38
C THR A 136 20.07 6.60 -11.40
N PRO A 137 18.74 6.56 -11.14
CA PRO A 137 18.14 5.52 -10.31
C PRO A 137 18.30 4.15 -10.95
N VAL A 138 18.77 3.18 -10.18
CA VAL A 138 18.90 1.78 -10.57
C VAL A 138 18.12 0.92 -9.58
N GLU A 139 17.27 0.04 -10.09
CA GLU A 139 16.56 -0.92 -9.24
C GLU A 139 17.57 -1.91 -8.65
N THR A 140 17.63 -1.96 -7.33
CA THR A 140 18.60 -2.79 -6.59
C THR A 140 17.96 -3.98 -5.92
N PHE A 141 16.67 -3.91 -5.62
CA PHE A 141 15.93 -4.98 -4.98
C PHE A 141 14.44 -4.89 -5.31
N THR A 142 13.79 -6.04 -5.44
CA THR A 142 12.34 -6.14 -5.57
C THR A 142 11.81 -7.30 -4.71
N ALA A 143 10.65 -7.10 -4.09
CA ALA A 143 10.00 -8.14 -3.30
C ALA A 143 8.47 -7.99 -3.30
N SER A 144 7.78 -9.09 -3.58
CA SER A 144 6.33 -9.14 -3.60
C SER A 144 5.74 -9.79 -2.34
N ALA A 145 4.50 -9.42 -2.02
CA ALA A 145 3.66 -10.08 -1.04
C ALA A 145 2.21 -10.09 -1.54
N ILE A 146 1.48 -11.18 -1.28
CA ILE A 146 0.06 -11.31 -1.60
C ILE A 146 -0.76 -10.93 -0.38
N VAL A 147 -1.72 -10.01 -0.54
CA VAL A 147 -2.67 -9.68 0.51
C VAL A 147 -4.07 -10.12 0.08
N THR A 148 -4.69 -10.98 0.90
CA THR A 148 -6.06 -11.44 0.70
C THR A 148 -7.00 -10.63 1.58
N PHE A 149 -7.86 -9.85 0.95
CA PHE A 149 -8.88 -9.04 1.60
C PHE A 149 -10.20 -9.81 1.65
N SER A 150 -10.53 -10.36 2.82
CA SER A 150 -11.72 -11.18 3.06
C SER A 150 -12.62 -10.63 4.17
N PRO A 151 -13.94 -10.94 4.16
CA PRO A 151 -14.87 -10.53 5.21
C PRO A 151 -14.52 -11.04 6.61
#